data_AF-W4QS75-F1
#
_entry.id   AF-W4QS75-F1
#
_cell.length_a   1.000
_cell.length_b   1.000
_cell.length_c   1.000
_cell.angle_alpha   90.00
_cell.angle_beta   90.00
_cell.angle_gamma   90.00
#
_symmetry.space_group_name_H-M   'P 1'
#
loop_
_entity.id
_entity.type
_entity.pdbx_description
1 polymer ?
#
loop_
_entity_poly.entity_id
_entity_poly.type
_entity_poly.pdbx_seq_one_letter_code
_entity_poly.pdbx_strand_id
1 'polypeptide(L)'
;MPISNEDKLHLLRDLIENQAAENYMTTDEAQQIERLLSSLATDPALQPAVLETLEQIQQKHQLNHEPFDQNDVEQWLNVLTIE
;
A
#
# COMPACT_ATOMS: atom_id res chain seq x y z
N MET A 1 -13.82 17.62 -1.64
CA MET A 1 -14.42 16.42 -1.04
C MET A 1 -13.29 15.63 -0.41
N PRO A 2 -13.42 15.14 0.82
CA PRO A 2 -12.41 14.24 1.38
C PRO A 2 -12.38 12.96 0.53
N ILE A 3 -11.17 12.51 0.17
CA ILE A 3 -10.94 11.23 -0.50
C ILE A 3 -11.44 10.11 0.43
N SER A 4 -12.26 9.19 -0.08
CA SER A 4 -12.77 8.06 0.69
C SER A 4 -11.66 7.05 0.97
N ASN A 5 -11.82 6.20 1.99
CA ASN A 5 -10.79 5.20 2.29
C ASN A 5 -10.62 4.19 1.15
N GLU A 6 -11.67 3.89 0.40
CA GLU A 6 -11.61 3.09 -0.83
C GLU A 6 -10.71 3.74 -1.89
N ASP A 7 -10.84 5.06 -2.10
CA ASP A 7 -9.98 5.79 -3.04
C ASP A 7 -8.50 5.74 -2.59
N LYS A 8 -8.23 5.82 -1.29
CA LYS A 8 -6.87 5.69 -0.74
C LYS A 8 -6.31 4.29 -0.93
N LEU A 9 -7.13 3.25 -0.75
CA LEU A 9 -6.72 1.85 -0.98
C LEU A 9 -6.46 1.59 -2.45
N HIS A 10 -7.30 2.10 -3.35
CA HIS A 10 -7.04 2.05 -4.78
C HIS A 10 -5.75 2.77 -5.16
N LEU A 11 -5.50 3.96 -4.60
CA LEU A 11 -4.27 4.68 -4.88
C LEU A 11 -3.03 3.92 -4.35
N LEU A 12 -3.12 3.36 -3.14
CA LEU A 12 -2.04 2.54 -2.57
C LEU A 12 -1.76 1.32 -3.46
N ARG A 13 -2.81 0.64 -3.90
CA ARG A 13 -2.75 -0.50 -4.82
C ARG A 13 -2.01 -0.11 -6.09
N ASP A 14 -2.41 0.97 -6.74
CA ASP A 14 -1.81 1.47 -7.99
C ASP A 14 -0.32 1.76 -7.82
N LEU A 15 0.07 2.41 -6.70
CA LEU A 15 1.47 2.72 -6.41
C LEU A 15 2.32 1.47 -6.18
N ILE A 16 1.78 0.47 -5.48
CA ILE A 16 2.46 -0.80 -5.23
C ILE A 16 2.59 -1.62 -6.52
N GLU A 17 1.54 -1.64 -7.35
CA GLU A 17 1.53 -2.35 -8.62
C GLU A 17 2.50 -1.70 -9.63
N ASN A 18 2.48 -0.37 -9.74
CA ASN A 18 3.37 0.37 -10.63
C ASN A 18 4.83 0.20 -10.25
N GLN A 19 5.21 0.35 -8.97
CA GLN A 19 6.61 0.17 -8.58
C GLN A 19 7.12 -1.26 -8.83
N ALA A 20 6.25 -2.27 -8.67
CA ALA A 20 6.61 -3.66 -8.88
C ALA A 20 6.73 -4.01 -10.36
N ALA A 21 5.90 -3.39 -11.20
CA ALA A 21 6.01 -3.47 -12.65
C ALA A 21 7.28 -2.78 -13.15
N GLU A 22 7.57 -1.58 -12.65
CA GLU A 22 8.71 -0.77 -13.06
C GLU A 22 10.03 -1.20 -12.39
N ASN A 23 9.97 -2.06 -11.36
CA ASN A 23 11.10 -2.44 -10.50
C ASN A 23 11.88 -1.20 -10.00
N TYR A 24 11.14 -0.14 -9.71
CA TYR A 24 11.67 1.16 -9.35
C TYR A 24 10.67 1.89 -8.46
N MET A 25 11.17 2.59 -7.45
CA MET A 25 10.35 3.42 -6.56
C MET A 25 11.00 4.79 -6.43
N THR A 26 10.26 5.85 -6.78
CA THR A 26 10.71 7.22 -6.53
C THR A 26 10.54 7.59 -5.05
N THR A 27 11.30 8.59 -4.61
CA THR A 27 11.14 9.13 -3.25
C THR A 27 9.74 9.72 -3.02
N ASP A 28 9.13 10.31 -4.06
CA ASP A 28 7.76 10.83 -3.98
C ASP A 28 6.73 9.72 -3.79
N GLU A 29 6.85 8.61 -4.53
CA GLU A 29 5.98 7.44 -4.38
C GLU A 29 6.15 6.78 -3.01
N ALA A 30 7.39 6.61 -2.55
CA ALA A 30 7.69 6.09 -1.21
C ALA A 30 7.01 6.93 -0.12
N GLN A 31 7.12 8.26 -0.20
CA GLN A 31 6.44 9.17 0.73
C GLN A 31 4.92 9.10 0.61
N GLN A 32 4.39 8.92 -0.61
CA GLN A 32 2.96 8.82 -0.83
C GLN A 32 2.41 7.53 -0.21
N ILE A 33 3.11 6.41 -0.38
CA ILE A 33 2.80 5.12 0.25
C ILE A 33 2.80 5.27 1.77
N GLU A 34 3.84 5.85 2.38
CA GLU A 34 3.88 6.05 3.83
C GLU A 34 2.72 6.89 4.37
N ARG A 35 2.32 7.95 3.64
CA ARG A 35 1.18 8.79 4.03
C ARG A 35 -0.13 8.04 3.93
N LEU A 36 -0.31 7.24 2.87
CA LEU A 36 -1.51 6.42 2.68
C LEU A 36 -1.60 5.33 3.74
N LEU A 37 -0.52 4.59 3.98
CA LEU A 37 -0.42 3.59 5.04
C LEU A 37 -0.76 4.19 6.40
N SER A 38 -0.15 5.32 6.77
CA SER A 38 -0.42 5.99 8.04
C SER A 38 -1.88 6.45 8.16
N SER A 39 -2.47 6.97 7.07
CA SER A 39 -3.87 7.40 7.09
C SER A 39 -4.83 6.22 7.19
N LEU A 40 -4.55 5.12 6.49
CA LEU A 40 -5.40 3.94 6.44
C LEU A 40 -5.28 3.12 7.73
N ALA A 41 -4.09 3.01 8.32
CA ALA A 41 -3.87 2.32 9.60
C ALA A 41 -4.62 2.95 10.77
N THR A 42 -4.95 4.25 10.70
CA THR A 42 -5.75 4.93 11.71
C THR A 42 -7.26 4.78 11.51
N ASP A 43 -7.70 4.11 10.45
CA ASP A 43 -9.11 4.01 10.11
C ASP A 43 -9.74 2.69 10.62
N PRO A 44 -10.64 2.76 11.62
CA PRO A 44 -11.25 1.58 12.22
C PRO A 44 -12.36 0.96 11.35
N ALA A 45 -12.73 1.57 10.23
CA ALA A 45 -13.74 1.03 9.31
C ALA A 45 -13.15 0.02 8.32
N LEU A 46 -11.83 -0.14 8.29
CA LEU A 46 -11.15 -1.12 7.43
C LEU A 46 -11.25 -2.53 7.99
N GLN A 47 -11.25 -3.51 7.09
CA GLN A 47 -11.25 -4.91 7.48
C GLN A 47 -9.93 -5.28 8.19
N PRO A 48 -9.96 -6.18 9.18
CA PRO A 48 -8.75 -6.62 9.89
C PRO A 48 -7.66 -7.12 8.95
N ALA A 49 -8.03 -7.87 7.92
CA ALA A 49 -7.09 -8.39 6.92
C ALA A 49 -6.38 -7.27 6.13
N VAL A 50 -7.09 -6.16 5.87
CA VAL A 50 -6.51 -4.98 5.22
C VAL A 50 -5.53 -4.30 6.17
N LEU A 51 -5.88 -4.13 7.45
CA LEU A 51 -4.97 -3.55 8.44
C LEU A 51 -3.68 -4.38 8.60
N GLU A 52 -3.79 -5.71 8.68
CA GLU A 52 -2.62 -6.60 8.71
C GLU A 52 -1.75 -6.47 7.45
N THR A 53 -2.37 -6.30 6.28
CA THR A 53 -1.66 -6.09 5.01
C THR A 53 -0.93 -4.74 5.02
N LEU A 54 -1.58 -3.68 5.49
CA LEU A 54 -0.98 -2.34 5.60
C LEU A 54 0.23 -2.34 6.54
N GLU A 55 0.16 -3.05 7.67
CA GLU A 55 1.30 -3.22 8.58
C GLU A 55 2.45 -3.99 7.91
N GLN A 56 2.17 -5.03 7.14
CA GLN A 56 3.20 -5.77 6.41
C GLN A 56 3.90 -4.90 5.35
N ILE A 57 3.13 -4.14 4.57
CA ILE A 57 3.68 -3.20 3.58
C ILE A 57 4.57 -2.18 4.30
N GLN A 58 4.13 -1.63 5.43
CA GLN A 58 4.90 -0.65 6.19
C GLN A 58 6.22 -1.22 6.71
N GLN A 59 6.20 -2.45 7.25
CA GLN A 59 7.42 -3.11 7.74
C GLN A 59 8.42 -3.39 6.61
N LYS A 60 7.93 -3.79 5.43
CA LYS A 60 8.78 -4.04 4.25
C LYS A 60 9.33 -2.74 3.66
N HIS A 61 8.53 -1.68 3.62
CA HIS A 61 8.92 -0.38 3.09
C HIS A 61 10.04 0.28 3.89
N GLN A 62 10.05 0.10 5.22
CA GLN A 62 11.02 0.72 6.12
C GLN A 62 12.48 0.24 5.96
N LEU A 63 12.72 -0.85 5.21
CA LEU A 63 14.01 -1.52 5.26
C LEU A 63 15.03 -1.08 4.21
N ASN A 64 14.67 -0.48 3.06
CA ASN A 64 15.69 -0.08 2.07
C ASN A 64 15.28 0.86 0.91
N HIS A 65 14.04 1.35 0.82
CA HIS A 65 13.52 1.97 -0.42
C HIS A 65 13.66 1.07 -1.67
N GLU A 66 13.88 -0.22 -1.48
CA GLU A 66 13.89 -1.19 -2.56
C GLU A 66 12.44 -1.41 -3.03
N PRO A 67 12.23 -1.61 -4.33
CA PRO A 67 10.92 -1.99 -4.84
C PRO A 67 10.45 -3.26 -4.14
N PHE A 68 9.15 -3.35 -3.88
CA PHE A 68 8.57 -4.54 -3.28
C PHE A 68 8.73 -5.77 -4.18
N ASP A 69 8.92 -6.94 -3.56
CA ASP A 69 8.97 -8.20 -4.29
C ASP A 69 7.60 -8.50 -4.92
N GLN A 70 7.58 -8.93 -6.18
CA GLN A 70 6.32 -9.22 -6.89
C GLN A 70 5.43 -10.20 -6.13
N ASN A 71 6.02 -11.21 -5.48
CA ASN A 71 5.23 -12.19 -4.74
C ASN A 71 4.55 -11.59 -3.51
N ASP A 72 5.23 -10.67 -2.82
CA ASP A 72 4.62 -9.92 -1.70
C ASP A 72 3.51 -9.00 -2.23
N VAL A 73 3.76 -8.30 -3.34
CA VAL A 73 2.79 -7.41 -3.98
C VAL A 73 1.52 -8.14 -4.40
N GLU A 74 1.62 -9.27 -5.09
CA GLU A 74 0.46 -10.06 -5.51
C GLU A 74 -0.42 -10.49 -4.31
N GLN A 75 0.20 -10.87 -3.19
CA GLN A 75 -0.54 -11.20 -1.96
C GLN A 75 -1.29 -9.99 -1.42
N TRP A 76 -0.64 -8.83 -1.38
CA TRP A 76 -1.26 -7.60 -0.88
C TRP A 76 -2.38 -7.11 -1.81
N LEU A 77 -2.16 -7.12 -3.12
CA LEU A 77 -3.15 -6.73 -4.12
C LEU A 77 -4.42 -7.59 -4.02
N ASN A 78 -4.28 -8.89 -3.71
CA ASN A 78 -5.41 -9.78 -3.53
C ASN A 78 -6.25 -9.40 -2.29
N VAL A 79 -5.61 -9.02 -1.18
CA VAL A 79 -6.32 -8.57 0.04
C VAL A 79 -6.90 -7.16 -0.11
N LEU A 80 -6.21 -6.29 -0.86
CA LEU A 80 -6.65 -4.93 -1.17
C LEU A 80 -7.74 -4.88 -2.26
N THR A 81 -7.97 -6.01 -2.96
CA THR A 81 -9.08 -6.11 -3.92
C THR A 81 -10.38 -6.30 -3.12
N ILE A 82 -11.13 -5.21 -3.00
CA ILE A 82 -12.48 -5.21 -2.46
C ILE A 82 -13.40 -5.63 -3.62
N GLU A 83 -13.87 -6.87 -3.63
CA GLU A 83 -15.00 -7.31 -4.46
C GLU A 83 -16.35 -6.84 -3.89
#